data_AF-A0AAU4KGF7-F1
#
_entry.id   AF-A0AAU4KGF7-F1
#
_cell.length_a   1.000
_cell.length_b   1.000
_cell.length_c   1.000
_cell.angle_alpha   90.00
_cell.angle_beta   90.00
_cell.angle_gamma   90.00
#
_symmetry.space_group_name_H-M   'P 1'
#
loop_
_entity.id
_entity.type
_entity.pdbx_description
1 polymer ?
#
loop_
_entity_poly.entity_id
_entity_poly.type
_entity_poly.pdbx_seq_one_letter_code
_entity_poly.pdbx_strand_id
1 'polypeptide(L)'
;MTTTLEAVKDPGTSLRDRQGVIESVDHLTVALKATGDDSTPPQLRKQLTALVKQVSSALKLGHDAQVPSETRSSVLLVMTRTTSALDMICDSRTPAELRGQLLAITGGLSSAVTGGHQTASLRGFEEQMGVAQADAATPETSPESTAAAMPPKHRYALVQAVYEQNKKLRVFNDPESSSKDRAEAEKDMRDQSAHISDKQEEAASAQGRPEDPLGKAAETCTNAIFRSSAGNELPEELKDLVPGSWRPEGVKDFWKSKEKSDILLDVLAELQNNANVHAPIKIAPLITELAKVVPRDDLWSTIGQRASYCQSTAAYLDEDYGVAVGTWLE
;
A
#
# COMPACT_ATOMS: atom_id res chain seq x y z
N MET A 1 3.45 18.77 13.51
CA MET A 1 4.28 17.55 13.55
C MET A 1 4.40 17.01 14.96
N THR A 2 4.77 17.84 15.95
CA THR A 2 4.83 17.46 17.37
C THR A 2 3.51 16.87 17.91
N THR A 3 2.37 17.47 17.55
CA THR A 3 1.03 16.97 17.92
C THR A 3 0.66 15.64 17.25
N THR A 4 1.13 15.38 16.03
CA THR A 4 0.92 14.09 15.33
C THR A 4 1.76 12.98 15.95
N LEU A 5 3.01 13.28 16.34
CA LEU A 5 3.90 12.37 17.07
C LEU A 5 3.43 12.10 18.51
N GLU A 6 2.73 13.04 19.14
CA GLU A 6 2.10 12.83 20.45
C GLU A 6 0.85 11.95 20.36
N ALA A 7 0.06 12.05 19.29
CA ALA A 7 -1.11 11.19 19.07
C ALA A 7 -0.74 9.70 18.86
N VAL A 8 0.47 9.43 18.38
CA VAL A 8 1.06 8.09 18.28
C VAL A 8 1.33 7.48 19.67
N LYS A 9 1.44 8.29 20.73
CA LYS A 9 1.65 7.80 22.10
C LYS A 9 0.36 7.41 22.82
N ASP A 10 -0.80 7.68 22.23
CA ASP A 10 -2.09 7.27 22.79
C ASP A 10 -2.20 5.73 22.77
N PRO A 11 -2.39 5.06 23.93
CA PRO A 11 -2.57 3.61 24.00
C PRO A 11 -3.72 3.09 23.13
N GLY A 12 -4.73 3.91 22.82
CA GLY A 12 -5.86 3.56 21.95
C GLY A 12 -5.58 3.64 20.44
N THR A 13 -4.42 4.17 20.03
CA THR A 13 -3.99 4.17 18.61
C THR A 13 -3.40 2.81 18.26
N SER A 14 -3.87 2.19 17.17
CA SER A 14 -3.37 0.87 16.73
C SER A 14 -1.87 0.94 16.41
N LEU A 15 -1.11 -0.13 16.68
CA LEU A 15 0.33 -0.16 16.38
C LEU A 15 0.63 0.00 14.88
N ARG A 16 -0.34 -0.35 14.03
CA ARG A 16 -0.28 -0.12 12.59
C ARG A 16 -0.38 1.36 12.25
N ASP A 17 -1.37 2.06 12.79
CA ASP A 17 -1.52 3.50 12.58
C ASP A 17 -0.27 4.24 13.07
N ARG A 18 0.24 3.85 14.25
CA ARG A 18 1.51 4.36 14.78
C ARG A 18 2.68 4.17 13.80
N GLN A 19 2.78 2.99 13.19
CA GLN A 19 3.82 2.71 12.20
C GLN A 19 3.63 3.53 10.91
N GLY A 20 2.42 3.59 10.37
CA GLY A 20 2.12 4.35 9.15
C GLY A 20 2.48 5.83 9.33
N VAL A 21 2.31 6.36 10.54
CA VAL A 21 2.76 7.71 10.90
C VAL A 21 4.27 7.83 10.93
N ILE A 22 4.97 6.87 11.57
CA ILE A 22 6.44 6.88 11.61
C ILE A 22 7.00 6.87 10.18
N GLU A 23 6.51 5.95 9.33
CA GLU A 23 6.93 5.85 7.92
C GLU A 23 6.61 7.14 7.15
N SER A 24 5.40 7.69 7.30
CA SER A 24 5.02 8.95 6.68
C SER A 24 5.90 10.12 7.14
N VAL A 25 6.25 10.15 8.42
CA VAL A 25 7.12 11.17 9.03
C VAL A 25 8.56 11.05 8.52
N ASP A 26 9.07 9.84 8.32
CA ASP A 26 10.40 9.61 7.76
C ASP A 26 10.49 10.17 6.34
N HIS A 27 9.53 9.86 5.47
CA HIS A 27 9.45 10.42 4.11
C HIS A 27 9.26 11.95 4.11
N LEU A 28 8.40 12.47 5.00
CA LEU A 28 8.24 13.93 5.17
C LEU A 28 9.51 14.62 5.62
N THR A 29 10.32 13.95 6.44
CA THR A 29 11.61 14.49 6.91
C THR A 29 12.58 14.65 5.74
N VAL A 30 12.59 13.73 4.77
CA VAL A 30 13.36 13.86 3.53
C VAL A 30 12.91 15.08 2.74
N ALA A 31 11.59 15.25 2.54
CA ALA A 31 11.04 16.42 1.85
C ALA A 31 11.36 17.74 2.56
N LEU A 32 11.24 17.78 3.90
CA LEU A 32 11.57 18.96 4.70
C LEU A 32 13.05 19.34 4.59
N LYS A 33 13.96 18.36 4.60
CA LYS A 33 15.39 18.63 4.35
C LYS A 33 15.59 19.27 2.97
N ALA A 34 14.96 18.72 1.93
CA ALA A 34 15.05 19.27 0.58
C ALA A 34 14.49 20.70 0.47
N THR A 35 13.47 21.08 1.26
CA THR A 35 12.98 22.47 1.28
C THR A 35 13.97 23.48 1.86
N GLY A 36 14.82 23.05 2.79
CA GLY A 36 15.84 23.89 3.44
C GLY A 36 17.19 23.86 2.74
N ASP A 37 17.38 22.98 1.76
CA ASP A 37 18.63 22.81 1.02
C ASP A 37 18.72 23.81 -0.14
N ASP A 38 19.77 24.63 -0.15
CA ASP A 38 20.02 25.62 -1.21
C ASP A 38 20.40 25.00 -2.56
N SER A 39 20.81 23.73 -2.58
CA SER A 39 21.03 22.98 -3.82
C SER A 39 19.72 22.54 -4.49
N THR A 40 18.60 22.55 -3.77
CA THR A 40 17.27 22.24 -4.34
C THR A 40 16.76 23.44 -5.17
N PRO A 41 16.36 23.22 -6.43
CA PRO A 41 15.83 24.29 -7.28
C PRO A 41 14.70 25.09 -6.60
N PRO A 42 14.68 26.43 -6.67
CA PRO A 42 13.70 27.27 -5.96
C PRO A 42 12.25 26.89 -6.20
N GLN A 43 11.91 26.53 -7.45
CA GLN A 43 10.58 26.09 -7.81
C GLN A 43 10.20 24.77 -7.12
N LEU A 44 11.13 23.83 -7.04
CA LEU A 44 10.92 22.55 -6.36
C LEU A 44 10.77 22.75 -4.85
N ARG A 45 11.56 23.64 -4.23
CA ARG A 45 11.40 24.01 -2.81
C ARG A 45 9.98 24.54 -2.52
N LYS A 46 9.45 25.40 -3.39
CA LYS A 46 8.09 25.94 -3.26
C LYS A 46 7.02 24.84 -3.36
N GLN A 47 7.17 23.93 -4.33
CA GLN A 47 6.25 22.80 -4.53
C GLN A 47 6.28 21.83 -3.34
N LEU A 48 7.47 21.44 -2.88
CA LEU A 48 7.65 20.59 -1.71
C LEU A 48 7.10 21.23 -0.44
N THR A 49 7.29 22.53 -0.25
CA THR A 49 6.73 23.26 0.91
C THR A 49 5.20 23.20 0.91
N ALA A 50 4.57 23.37 -0.24
CA ALA A 50 3.11 23.26 -0.36
C ALA A 50 2.64 21.83 -0.08
N LEU A 51 3.33 20.84 -0.64
CA LEU A 51 3.01 19.43 -0.49
C LEU A 51 3.15 18.96 0.96
N VAL A 52 4.24 19.32 1.64
CA VAL A 52 4.45 18.99 3.05
C VAL A 52 3.33 19.56 3.94
N LYS A 53 2.85 20.77 3.64
CA LYS A 53 1.69 21.36 4.35
C LYS A 53 0.41 20.55 4.11
N GLN A 54 0.15 20.14 2.87
CA GLN A 54 -1.01 19.34 2.51
C GLN A 54 -0.99 17.96 3.20
N VAL A 55 0.11 17.22 3.06
CA VAL A 55 0.28 15.91 3.71
C VAL A 55 0.19 16.04 5.23
N SER A 56 0.82 17.07 5.83
CA SER A 56 0.72 17.29 7.29
C SER A 56 -0.73 17.54 7.75
N SER A 57 -1.53 18.20 6.91
CA SER A 57 -2.95 18.47 7.19
C SER A 57 -3.78 17.19 7.08
N ALA A 58 -3.52 16.36 6.06
CA ALA A 58 -4.15 15.06 5.90
C ALA A 58 -3.79 14.08 7.03
N LEU A 59 -2.52 14.02 7.44
CA LEU A 59 -2.09 13.22 8.60
C LEU A 59 -2.76 13.67 9.90
N LYS A 60 -3.04 14.97 10.07
CA LYS A 60 -3.79 15.47 11.22
C LYS A 60 -5.22 14.93 11.24
N LEU A 61 -5.88 14.82 10.08
CA LEU A 61 -7.22 14.23 9.96
C LEU A 61 -7.23 12.76 10.37
N GLY A 62 -6.19 12.00 10.01
CA GLY A 62 -6.01 10.61 10.44
C GLY A 62 -5.89 10.41 11.96
N HIS A 63 -5.75 11.48 12.73
CA HIS A 63 -5.68 11.46 14.21
C HIS A 63 -6.80 12.24 14.88
N ASP A 64 -7.76 12.76 14.11
CA ASP A 64 -8.86 13.50 14.69
C ASP A 64 -9.82 12.52 15.39
N ALA A 65 -9.86 12.57 16.73
CA ALA A 65 -10.71 11.71 17.54
C ALA A 65 -12.21 11.84 17.21
N GLN A 66 -12.62 12.91 16.51
CA GLN A 66 -13.99 13.09 16.02
C GLN A 66 -14.29 12.26 14.76
N VAL A 67 -13.27 11.73 14.10
CA VAL A 67 -13.39 10.88 12.91
C VAL A 67 -13.45 9.40 13.32
N PRO A 68 -14.37 8.59 12.75
CA PRO A 68 -14.43 7.15 13.00
C PRO A 68 -13.08 6.46 12.77
N SER A 69 -12.77 5.44 13.59
CA SER A 69 -11.48 4.73 13.55
C SER A 69 -11.15 4.12 12.18
N GLU A 70 -12.14 3.56 11.50
CA GLU A 70 -11.99 2.99 10.15
C GLU A 70 -11.59 4.07 9.13
N THR A 71 -12.28 5.21 9.15
CA THR A 71 -11.95 6.36 8.29
C THR A 71 -10.56 6.91 8.62
N ARG A 72 -10.20 7.02 9.90
CA ARG A 72 -8.84 7.42 10.31
C ARG A 72 -7.78 6.48 9.76
N SER A 73 -7.99 5.17 9.87
CA SER A 73 -7.07 4.14 9.39
C SER A 73 -6.88 4.19 7.87
N SER A 74 -7.98 4.33 7.11
CA SER A 74 -7.91 4.46 5.65
C SER A 74 -7.14 5.73 5.24
N VAL A 75 -7.40 6.87 5.89
CA VAL A 75 -6.65 8.11 5.68
C VAL A 75 -5.15 7.90 5.93
N LEU A 76 -4.77 7.23 7.02
CA LEU A 76 -3.37 6.95 7.33
C LEU A 76 -2.73 5.99 6.34
N LEU A 77 -3.46 4.98 5.86
CA LEU A 77 -2.99 4.05 4.84
C LEU A 77 -2.71 4.77 3.51
N VAL A 78 -3.67 5.58 3.03
CA VAL A 78 -3.50 6.39 1.81
C VAL A 78 -2.32 7.35 1.98
N MET A 79 -2.16 7.99 3.14
CA MET A 79 -1.04 8.91 3.39
C MET A 79 0.31 8.20 3.45
N THR A 80 0.40 7.03 4.07
CA THR A 80 1.64 6.24 4.10
C THR A 80 2.08 5.87 2.69
N ARG A 81 1.14 5.40 1.86
CA ARG A 81 1.39 5.10 0.44
C ARG A 81 1.77 6.35 -0.37
N THR A 82 1.05 7.45 -0.16
CA THR A 82 1.24 8.72 -0.87
C THR A 82 2.60 9.36 -0.55
N THR A 83 3.05 9.28 0.71
CA THR A 83 4.31 9.88 1.16
C THR A 83 5.55 9.10 0.70
N SER A 84 5.41 7.81 0.40
CA SER A 84 6.53 7.00 -0.13
C SER A 84 7.18 7.57 -1.39
N ALA A 85 6.43 8.33 -2.21
CA ALA A 85 6.97 8.99 -3.40
C ALA A 85 7.84 10.23 -3.11
N LEU A 86 7.82 10.76 -1.87
CA LEU A 86 8.57 11.97 -1.53
C LEU A 86 10.08 11.76 -1.70
N ASP A 87 10.60 10.58 -1.40
CA ASP A 87 12.01 10.27 -1.60
C ASP A 87 12.40 10.37 -3.08
N MET A 88 11.59 9.79 -3.96
CA MET A 88 11.79 9.87 -5.40
C MET A 88 11.61 11.29 -5.95
N ILE A 89 10.65 12.07 -5.42
CA ILE A 89 10.46 13.47 -5.82
C ILE A 89 11.71 14.30 -5.46
N CYS A 90 12.29 14.05 -4.28
CA CYS A 90 13.46 14.77 -3.77
C CYS A 90 14.78 14.31 -4.40
N ASP A 91 14.84 13.10 -4.97
CA ASP A 91 16.04 12.62 -5.65
C ASP A 91 16.35 13.49 -6.89
N SER A 92 17.56 14.04 -6.93
CA SER A 92 18.08 14.82 -8.06
C SER A 92 18.12 14.04 -9.38
N ARG A 93 18.23 12.71 -9.31
CA ARG A 93 18.28 11.80 -10.48
C ARG A 93 16.92 11.59 -11.12
N THR A 94 15.82 11.94 -10.44
CA THR A 94 14.47 11.76 -10.99
C THR A 94 14.25 12.69 -12.18
N PRO A 95 13.81 12.17 -13.35
CA PRO A 95 13.49 13.00 -14.50
C PRO A 95 12.44 14.08 -14.17
N ALA A 96 12.58 15.27 -14.76
CA ALA A 96 11.72 16.42 -14.44
C ALA A 96 10.22 16.14 -14.69
N GLU A 97 9.91 15.46 -15.79
CA GLU A 97 8.54 15.07 -16.12
C GLU A 97 7.95 14.11 -15.08
N LEU A 98 8.68 13.04 -14.75
CA LEU A 98 8.29 12.06 -13.74
C LEU A 98 8.09 12.72 -12.37
N ARG A 99 8.99 13.61 -11.97
CA ARG A 99 8.87 14.40 -10.73
C ARG A 99 7.60 15.25 -10.72
N GLY A 100 7.28 15.90 -11.85
CA GLY A 100 6.06 16.70 -11.99
C GLY A 100 4.78 15.87 -11.85
N GLN A 101 4.76 14.67 -12.44
CA GLN A 101 3.64 13.73 -12.32
C GLN A 101 3.46 13.24 -10.89
N LEU A 102 4.55 12.82 -10.22
CA LEU A 102 4.53 12.39 -8.82
C LEU A 102 4.04 13.51 -7.89
N LEU A 103 4.53 14.75 -8.06
CA LEU A 103 4.05 15.91 -7.31
C LEU A 103 2.53 16.12 -7.49
N ALA A 104 2.03 15.98 -8.71
CA ALA A 104 0.61 16.17 -9.01
C ALA A 104 -0.28 15.05 -8.44
N ILE A 105 0.21 13.81 -8.43
CA ILE A 105 -0.45 12.64 -7.81
C ILE A 105 -0.49 12.84 -6.29
N THR A 106 0.68 13.04 -5.65
CA THR A 106 0.77 13.18 -4.19
C THR A 106 -0.06 14.35 -3.68
N GLY A 107 -0.04 15.49 -4.39
CA GLY A 107 -0.89 16.63 -4.06
C GLY A 107 -2.38 16.36 -4.25
N GLY A 108 -2.74 15.65 -5.33
CA GLY A 108 -4.13 15.26 -5.62
C GLY A 108 -4.71 14.35 -4.53
N LEU A 109 -4.01 13.27 -4.19
CA LEU A 109 -4.41 12.33 -3.14
C LEU A 109 -4.50 13.01 -1.77
N SER A 110 -3.51 13.84 -1.41
CA SER A 110 -3.53 14.57 -0.14
C SER A 110 -4.72 15.53 -0.05
N SER A 111 -5.04 16.24 -1.14
CA SER A 111 -6.20 17.14 -1.19
C SER A 111 -7.52 16.39 -1.14
N ALA A 112 -7.65 15.27 -1.85
CA ALA A 112 -8.88 14.47 -1.88
C ALA A 112 -9.23 13.93 -0.48
N VAL A 113 -8.23 13.44 0.25
CA VAL A 113 -8.37 13.00 1.65
C VAL A 113 -8.84 14.12 2.57
N THR A 114 -8.34 15.35 2.40
CA THR A 114 -8.78 16.50 3.21
C THR A 114 -10.16 17.05 2.83
N GLY A 115 -10.67 16.73 1.64
CA GLY A 115 -11.92 17.26 1.10
C GLY A 115 -13.19 16.68 1.74
N GLY A 116 -13.08 15.59 2.50
CA GLY A 116 -14.16 15.08 3.37
C GLY A 116 -15.43 14.59 2.68
N HIS A 117 -15.42 14.39 1.35
CA HIS A 117 -16.56 13.89 0.57
C HIS A 117 -16.12 12.65 -0.22
N GLN A 118 -15.97 11.52 0.47
CA GLN A 118 -15.55 10.28 -0.19
C GLN A 118 -16.70 9.28 -0.23
N THR A 119 -17.10 8.91 -1.45
CA THR A 119 -17.86 7.69 -1.68
C THR A 119 -16.92 6.48 -1.55
N ALA A 120 -17.48 5.28 -1.31
CA ALA A 120 -16.66 4.06 -1.25
C ALA A 120 -15.85 3.82 -2.54
N SER A 121 -16.41 4.15 -3.71
CA SER A 121 -15.72 4.03 -4.99
C SER A 121 -14.52 4.97 -5.10
N LEU A 122 -14.63 6.22 -4.63
CA LEU A 122 -13.51 7.15 -4.63
C LEU A 122 -12.36 6.68 -3.73
N ARG A 123 -12.70 6.13 -2.57
CA ARG A 123 -11.71 5.56 -1.65
C ARG A 123 -10.94 4.41 -2.29
N GLY A 124 -11.62 3.52 -3.00
CA GLY A 124 -10.96 2.43 -3.74
C GLY A 124 -9.96 2.94 -4.78
N PHE A 125 -10.30 4.00 -5.53
CA PHE A 125 -9.38 4.62 -6.49
C PHE A 125 -8.16 5.25 -5.81
N GLU A 126 -8.36 5.97 -4.71
CA GLU A 126 -7.25 6.57 -3.94
C GLU A 126 -6.33 5.51 -3.34
N GLU A 127 -6.89 4.44 -2.80
CA GLU A 127 -6.13 3.33 -2.23
C GLU A 127 -5.26 2.64 -3.30
N GLN A 128 -5.81 2.35 -4.48
CA GLN A 128 -5.08 1.74 -5.59
C GLN A 128 -4.00 2.69 -6.15
N MET A 129 -4.31 3.98 -6.35
CA MET A 129 -3.32 4.96 -6.76
C MET A 129 -2.16 5.04 -5.76
N GLY A 130 -2.46 4.97 -4.47
CA GLY A 130 -1.46 4.88 -3.42
C GLY A 130 -0.57 3.63 -3.57
N VAL A 131 -1.17 2.45 -3.80
CA VAL A 131 -0.41 1.20 -4.01
C VAL A 131 0.53 1.33 -5.20
N ALA A 132 0.01 1.76 -6.34
CA ALA A 132 0.78 1.90 -7.57
C ALA A 132 1.89 2.96 -7.44
N GLN A 133 1.62 4.07 -6.74
CA GLN A 133 2.64 5.07 -6.43
C GLN A 133 3.75 4.51 -5.54
N ALA A 134 3.39 3.74 -4.51
CA ALA A 134 4.37 3.12 -3.62
C ALA A 134 5.24 2.08 -4.34
N ASP A 135 4.66 1.30 -5.24
CA ASP A 135 5.42 0.36 -6.08
C ASP A 135 6.40 1.09 -7.00
N ALA A 136 5.96 2.17 -7.66
CA ALA A 136 6.82 2.97 -8.51
C ALA A 136 7.97 3.64 -7.73
N ALA A 137 7.72 4.02 -6.46
CA ALA A 137 8.69 4.65 -5.58
C ALA A 137 9.62 3.65 -4.86
N THR A 138 9.37 2.34 -4.95
CA THR A 138 10.17 1.33 -4.25
C THR A 138 11.61 1.27 -4.82
N PRO A 139 12.65 1.54 -3.99
CA PRO A 139 14.04 1.54 -4.44
C PRO A 139 14.53 0.15 -4.85
N GLU A 140 15.45 0.09 -5.82
CA GLU A 140 16.12 -1.15 -6.27
C GLU A 140 16.97 -1.82 -5.18
N THR A 141 17.38 -1.05 -4.17
CA THR A 141 18.30 -1.48 -3.12
C THR A 141 17.61 -1.89 -1.82
N SER A 142 16.28 -2.04 -1.82
CA SER A 142 15.57 -2.41 -0.59
C SER A 142 15.91 -3.86 -0.21
N PRO A 143 16.48 -4.11 0.99
CA PRO A 143 16.97 -5.44 1.39
C PRO A 143 15.87 -6.50 1.54
N GLU A 144 14.59 -6.11 1.48
CA GLU A 144 13.46 -7.03 1.53
C GLU A 144 13.15 -7.70 0.18
N SER A 145 13.66 -7.20 -0.97
CA SER A 145 13.59 -7.92 -2.25
C SER A 145 14.21 -7.13 -3.40
N THR A 146 15.31 -7.61 -3.97
CA THR A 146 15.82 -7.17 -5.28
C THR A 146 14.90 -7.57 -6.44
N ALA A 147 13.99 -8.54 -6.23
CA ALA A 147 13.01 -8.99 -7.22
C ALA A 147 11.77 -8.08 -7.32
N ALA A 148 11.44 -7.33 -6.27
CA ALA A 148 10.24 -6.47 -6.21
C ALA A 148 10.43 -5.07 -6.83
N ALA A 149 11.67 -4.71 -7.20
CA ALA A 149 11.96 -3.37 -7.67
C ALA A 149 11.68 -3.24 -9.16
N MET A 150 10.51 -2.69 -9.49
CA MET A 150 10.05 -2.50 -10.87
C MET A 150 11.11 -1.82 -11.75
N PRO A 151 11.39 -2.29 -12.99
CA PRO A 151 12.39 -1.66 -13.84
C PRO A 151 11.99 -0.22 -14.22
N PRO A 152 12.94 0.70 -14.48
CA PRO A 152 12.63 2.12 -14.72
C PRO A 152 11.57 2.41 -15.79
N LYS A 153 11.56 1.62 -16.88
CA LYS A 153 10.56 1.75 -17.96
C LYS A 153 9.14 1.44 -17.45
N HIS A 154 8.99 0.37 -16.67
CA HIS A 154 7.70 -0.01 -16.09
C HIS A 154 7.27 0.98 -15.01
N ARG A 155 8.22 1.49 -14.19
CA ARG A 155 7.93 2.56 -13.21
C ARG A 155 7.33 3.79 -13.87
N TYR A 156 7.93 4.25 -14.97
CA TYR A 156 7.43 5.42 -15.69
C TYR A 156 6.02 5.19 -16.25
N ALA A 157 5.79 4.04 -16.88
CA ALA A 157 4.47 3.68 -17.40
C ALA A 157 3.41 3.62 -16.29
N LEU A 158 3.76 3.07 -15.13
CA LEU A 158 2.86 3.00 -13.98
C LEU A 158 2.53 4.41 -13.43
N VAL A 159 3.53 5.27 -13.25
CA VAL A 159 3.30 6.66 -12.79
C VAL A 159 2.46 7.45 -13.79
N GLN A 160 2.69 7.25 -15.09
CA GLN A 160 1.86 7.87 -16.12
C GLN A 160 0.40 7.39 -16.03
N ALA A 161 0.17 6.09 -15.84
CA ALA A 161 -1.17 5.54 -15.70
C ALA A 161 -1.91 6.11 -14.48
N VAL A 162 -1.22 6.19 -13.33
CA VAL A 162 -1.74 6.80 -12.09
C VAL A 162 -1.99 8.30 -12.27
N TYR A 163 -1.11 8.99 -13.01
CA TYR A 163 -1.26 10.42 -13.29
C TYR A 163 -2.51 10.72 -14.13
N GLU A 164 -2.80 9.91 -15.14
CA GLU A 164 -4.04 10.05 -15.92
C GLU A 164 -5.29 9.76 -15.07
N GLN A 165 -5.25 8.76 -14.19
CA GLN A 165 -6.34 8.49 -13.24
C GLN A 165 -6.58 9.68 -12.30
N ASN A 166 -5.50 10.27 -11.77
CA ASN A 166 -5.59 11.45 -10.91
C ASN A 166 -6.20 12.67 -11.62
N LYS A 167 -6.00 12.84 -12.94
CA LYS A 167 -6.72 13.89 -13.70
C LYS A 167 -8.22 13.64 -13.71
N LYS A 168 -8.65 12.39 -13.90
CA LYS A 168 -10.07 12.02 -13.89
C LYS A 168 -10.68 12.19 -12.50
N LEU A 169 -9.93 11.86 -11.44
CA LEU A 169 -10.33 12.11 -10.06
C LEU A 169 -10.62 13.60 -9.81
N ARG A 170 -9.81 14.51 -10.37
CA ARG A 170 -10.05 15.96 -10.25
C ARG A 170 -11.34 16.40 -10.93
N VAL A 171 -11.64 15.87 -12.12
CA VAL A 171 -12.91 16.15 -12.82
C VAL A 171 -14.10 15.61 -12.02
N PHE A 172 -13.96 14.42 -11.45
CA PHE A 172 -15.01 13.83 -10.62
C PHE A 172 -15.31 14.71 -9.38
N ASN A 173 -14.26 15.18 -8.70
CA ASN A 173 -14.37 15.99 -7.48
C ASN A 173 -14.66 17.47 -7.72
N ASP A 174 -14.65 17.93 -8.97
CA ASP A 174 -14.89 19.33 -9.30
C ASP A 174 -16.39 19.66 -9.19
N PRO A 175 -16.80 20.57 -8.29
CA PRO A 175 -18.20 20.98 -8.13
C PRO A 175 -18.79 21.64 -9.38
N GLU A 176 -17.96 22.23 -10.25
CA GLU A 176 -18.38 22.89 -11.48
C GLU A 176 -18.56 21.92 -12.66
N SER A 177 -17.98 20.71 -12.56
CA SER A 177 -18.11 19.68 -13.61
C SER A 177 -19.54 19.16 -13.74
N SER A 178 -19.98 18.90 -14.97
CA SER A 178 -21.34 18.44 -15.22
C SER A 178 -21.55 17.00 -14.74
N SER A 179 -22.80 16.59 -14.51
CA SER A 179 -23.11 15.20 -14.14
C SER A 179 -22.65 14.19 -15.19
N LYS A 180 -22.62 14.59 -16.47
CA LYS A 180 -22.14 13.72 -17.56
C LYS A 180 -20.63 13.56 -17.47
N ASP A 181 -19.90 14.66 -17.27
CA ASP A 181 -18.43 14.63 -17.18
C ASP A 181 -17.97 13.83 -15.95
N ARG A 182 -18.69 13.93 -14.82
CA ARG A 182 -18.40 13.11 -13.63
C ARG A 182 -18.63 11.62 -13.88
N ALA A 183 -19.72 11.26 -14.57
CA ALA A 183 -20.00 9.85 -14.89
C ALA A 183 -18.98 9.27 -15.89
N GLU A 184 -18.55 10.07 -16.87
CA GLU A 184 -17.49 9.70 -17.80
C GLU A 184 -16.14 9.56 -17.08
N ALA A 185 -15.80 10.51 -16.19
CA ALA A 185 -14.60 10.40 -15.36
C ALA A 185 -14.63 9.15 -14.46
N GLU A 186 -15.77 8.81 -13.88
CA GLU A 186 -15.91 7.58 -13.08
C GLU A 186 -15.66 6.31 -13.90
N LYS A 187 -16.22 6.25 -15.11
CA LYS A 187 -15.99 5.14 -16.03
C LYS A 187 -14.51 5.04 -16.40
N ASP A 188 -13.91 6.16 -16.82
CA ASP A 188 -12.50 6.22 -17.18
C ASP A 188 -11.59 5.81 -16.02
N MET A 189 -11.94 6.18 -14.77
CA MET A 189 -11.19 5.75 -13.59
C MET A 189 -11.24 4.23 -13.40
N ARG A 190 -12.37 3.56 -13.69
CA ARG A 190 -12.47 2.09 -13.63
C ARG A 190 -11.63 1.41 -14.71
N ASP A 191 -11.69 1.91 -15.93
CA ASP A 191 -10.90 1.38 -17.04
C ASP A 191 -9.39 1.55 -16.75
N GLN A 192 -9.02 2.70 -16.16
CA GLN A 192 -7.65 2.97 -15.75
C GLN A 192 -7.20 2.14 -14.55
N SER A 193 -8.09 1.83 -13.62
CA SER A 193 -7.82 0.90 -12.51
C SER A 193 -7.43 -0.48 -13.00
N ALA A 194 -8.17 -1.06 -13.96
CA ALA A 194 -7.82 -2.33 -14.57
C ALA A 194 -6.45 -2.23 -15.26
N HIS A 195 -6.23 -1.16 -16.02
CA HIS A 195 -4.96 -0.94 -16.70
C HIS A 195 -3.75 -0.82 -15.76
N ILE A 196 -3.92 -0.21 -14.58
CA ILE A 196 -2.87 -0.12 -13.55
C ILE A 196 -2.52 -1.50 -13.01
N SER A 197 -3.53 -2.32 -12.71
CA SER A 197 -3.32 -3.71 -12.27
C SER A 197 -2.58 -4.52 -13.33
N ASP A 198 -3.00 -4.43 -14.59
CA ASP A 198 -2.33 -5.10 -15.72
C ASP A 198 -0.86 -4.69 -15.84
N LYS A 199 -0.55 -3.40 -15.63
CA LYS A 199 0.83 -2.89 -15.68
C LYS A 199 1.69 -3.40 -14.53
N GLN A 200 1.10 -3.58 -13.35
CA GLN A 200 1.80 -4.19 -12.22
C GLN A 200 2.07 -5.68 -12.50
N GLU A 201 1.09 -6.41 -13.01
CA GLU A 201 1.25 -7.82 -13.38
C GLU A 201 2.27 -8.02 -14.51
N GLU A 202 2.21 -7.21 -15.56
CA GLU A 202 3.17 -7.23 -16.68
C GLU A 202 4.59 -6.99 -16.18
N ALA A 203 4.77 -6.00 -15.31
CA ALA A 203 6.07 -5.67 -14.74
C ALA A 203 6.63 -6.82 -13.90
N ALA A 204 5.82 -7.41 -13.04
CA ALA A 204 6.23 -8.54 -12.22
C ALA A 204 6.55 -9.77 -13.08
N SER A 205 5.71 -10.07 -14.08
CA SER A 205 5.91 -11.18 -15.00
C SER A 205 7.21 -11.05 -15.80
N ALA A 206 7.57 -9.82 -16.20
CA ALA A 206 8.83 -9.54 -16.89
C ALA A 206 10.07 -9.74 -16.00
N GLN A 207 9.93 -9.63 -14.68
CA GLN A 207 11.00 -9.87 -13.70
C GLN A 207 11.14 -11.35 -13.34
N GLY A 208 10.14 -12.17 -13.68
CA GLY A 208 10.06 -13.56 -13.27
C GLY A 208 9.53 -13.71 -11.85
N ARG A 209 9.26 -14.96 -11.47
CA ARG A 209 8.75 -15.32 -10.15
C ARG A 209 9.83 -15.02 -9.09
N PRO A 210 9.47 -14.43 -7.93
CA PRO A 210 10.40 -14.36 -6.81
C PRO A 210 10.96 -15.75 -6.48
N GLU A 211 12.29 -15.88 -6.47
CA GLU A 211 13.02 -17.11 -6.14
C GLU A 211 13.16 -17.34 -4.62
N ASP A 212 12.48 -16.51 -3.81
CA ASP A 212 12.43 -16.64 -2.38
C ASP A 212 11.86 -18.02 -1.97
N PRO A 213 12.42 -18.68 -0.93
CA PRO A 213 11.86 -19.91 -0.40
C PRO A 213 10.39 -19.75 0.01
N LEU A 214 9.61 -20.82 -0.04
CA LEU A 214 8.17 -20.82 0.30
C LEU A 214 7.85 -20.03 1.57
N GLY A 215 8.61 -20.23 2.66
CA GLY A 215 8.41 -19.51 3.91
C GLY A 215 8.53 -17.99 3.77
N LYS A 216 9.55 -17.52 3.06
CA LYS A 216 9.78 -16.09 2.82
C LYS A 216 8.77 -15.48 1.85
N ALA A 217 8.39 -16.23 0.81
CA ALA A 217 7.40 -15.79 -0.15
C ALA A 217 6.01 -15.65 0.50
N ALA A 218 5.62 -16.65 1.27
CA ALA A 218 4.35 -16.66 2.00
C ALA A 218 4.32 -15.61 3.11
N GLU A 219 5.44 -15.36 3.82
CA GLU A 219 5.56 -14.25 4.76
C GLU A 219 5.28 -12.90 4.07
N THR A 220 5.90 -12.67 2.92
CA THR A 220 5.80 -11.41 2.18
C THR A 220 4.38 -11.20 1.63
N CYS A 221 3.78 -12.23 1.05
CA CYS A 221 2.38 -12.21 0.60
C CYS A 221 1.42 -11.88 1.76
N THR A 222 1.53 -12.63 2.85
CA THR A 222 0.65 -12.50 4.04
C THR A 222 0.77 -11.10 4.65
N ASN A 223 2.00 -10.60 4.81
CA ASN A 223 2.25 -9.24 5.28
C ASN A 223 1.65 -8.17 4.38
N ALA A 224 1.70 -8.35 3.06
CA ALA A 224 1.15 -7.38 2.12
C ALA A 224 -0.38 -7.30 2.24
N ILE A 225 -1.08 -8.44 2.28
CA ILE A 225 -2.54 -8.51 2.42
C ILE A 225 -2.98 -7.91 3.75
N PHE A 226 -2.26 -8.19 4.83
CA PHE A 226 -2.62 -7.64 6.12
C PHE A 226 -2.32 -6.14 6.27
N ARG A 227 -1.34 -5.61 5.53
CA ARG A 227 -1.08 -4.16 5.49
C ARG A 227 -2.09 -3.41 4.63
N SER A 228 -2.84 -4.07 3.76
CA SER A 228 -3.79 -3.41 2.84
C SER A 228 -5.20 -3.23 3.39
N SER A 229 -5.68 -4.06 4.32
CA SER A 229 -7.02 -3.93 4.90
C SER A 229 -7.17 -2.63 5.70
N ALA A 230 -8.21 -1.82 5.59
CA ALA A 230 -8.36 -0.60 6.41
C ALA A 230 -9.02 -0.90 7.77
N GLY A 231 -8.55 -0.29 8.87
CA GLY A 231 -9.19 -0.35 10.19
C GLY A 231 -8.31 -0.87 11.34
N ASN A 232 -8.82 -0.67 12.56
CA ASN A 232 -8.25 -1.20 13.82
C ASN A 232 -8.59 -2.68 14.01
N GLU A 233 -9.65 -3.13 13.35
CA GLU A 233 -10.09 -4.52 13.33
C GLU A 233 -9.82 -5.09 11.94
N LEU A 234 -9.51 -6.38 11.90
CA LEU A 234 -9.48 -7.11 10.63
C LEU A 234 -10.86 -7.06 9.96
N PRO A 235 -10.93 -7.01 8.62
CA PRO A 235 -12.14 -7.38 7.89
C PRO A 235 -12.72 -8.68 8.45
N GLU A 236 -14.05 -8.81 8.54
CA GLU A 236 -14.70 -10.02 9.09
C GLU A 236 -14.12 -11.31 8.46
N GLU A 237 -13.82 -11.23 7.17
CA GLU A 237 -13.23 -12.30 6.37
C GLU A 237 -11.82 -12.69 6.82
N LEU A 238 -11.06 -11.77 7.42
CA LEU A 238 -9.75 -12.01 8.03
C LEU A 238 -9.82 -12.27 9.55
N LYS A 239 -10.94 -11.97 10.23
CA LYS A 239 -11.12 -12.21 11.68
C LYS A 239 -11.14 -13.69 12.03
N ASP A 240 -11.48 -14.54 11.07
CA ASP A 240 -11.47 -16.01 11.22
C ASP A 240 -10.07 -16.61 11.00
N LEU A 241 -9.12 -15.81 10.49
CA LEU A 241 -7.72 -16.18 10.26
C LEU A 241 -6.79 -15.74 11.38
N VAL A 242 -7.31 -15.07 12.41
CA VAL A 242 -6.53 -14.70 13.60
C VAL A 242 -7.25 -15.13 14.87
N PRO A 243 -6.53 -15.42 15.96
CA PRO A 243 -7.17 -15.78 17.21
C PRO A 243 -8.02 -14.59 17.70
N GLY A 244 -9.24 -14.85 18.21
CA GLY A 244 -10.17 -13.78 18.58
C GLY A 244 -9.64 -12.76 19.60
N SER A 245 -8.64 -13.17 20.41
CA SER A 245 -7.93 -12.32 21.37
C SER A 245 -6.94 -11.32 20.75
N TRP A 246 -6.93 -11.20 19.41
CA TRP A 246 -6.09 -10.31 18.61
C TRP A 246 -6.87 -9.30 17.77
N ARG A 247 -8.21 -9.42 17.79
CA ARG A 247 -9.12 -8.51 17.08
C ARG A 247 -8.90 -7.04 17.44
N PRO A 248 -8.62 -6.65 18.70
CA PRO A 248 -8.30 -5.26 19.05
C PRO A 248 -6.83 -4.85 18.83
N GLU A 249 -5.90 -5.79 18.69
CA GLU A 249 -4.45 -5.54 18.56
C GLU A 249 -3.98 -5.28 17.12
N GLY A 250 -4.67 -5.86 16.12
CA GLY A 250 -4.36 -5.68 14.70
C GLY A 250 -3.16 -6.48 14.21
N VAL A 251 -2.94 -6.51 12.89
CA VAL A 251 -2.10 -7.54 12.25
C VAL A 251 -0.58 -7.36 12.38
N LYS A 252 -0.11 -6.20 12.85
CA LYS A 252 1.32 -6.09 13.17
C LYS A 252 1.65 -6.78 14.49
N ASP A 253 0.66 -6.93 15.37
CA ASP A 253 0.81 -7.72 16.58
C ASP A 253 0.86 -9.20 16.22
N PHE A 254 0.07 -9.67 15.26
CA PHE A 254 0.02 -11.09 14.81
C PHE A 254 1.41 -11.72 14.62
N TRP A 255 2.41 -10.94 14.18
CA TRP A 255 3.79 -11.41 14.03
C TRP A 255 4.71 -11.23 15.27
N LYS A 256 4.27 -10.47 16.27
CA LYS A 256 5.04 -10.07 17.46
C LYS A 256 4.60 -10.76 18.75
N SER A 257 3.36 -11.24 18.88
CA SER A 257 2.97 -11.95 20.12
C SER A 257 3.42 -13.40 20.08
N LYS A 258 4.49 -13.66 20.82
CA LYS A 258 4.95 -15.01 21.18
C LYS A 258 4.15 -15.63 22.33
N GLU A 259 3.14 -14.93 22.88
CA GLU A 259 2.58 -15.24 24.20
C GLU A 259 1.17 -15.84 24.22
N LYS A 260 0.57 -16.17 23.07
CA LYS A 260 -0.73 -16.87 23.03
C LYS A 260 -0.66 -18.00 22.01
N SER A 261 -0.77 -19.26 22.44
CA SER A 261 -0.63 -20.42 21.55
C SER A 261 -1.81 -20.53 20.58
N ASP A 262 -1.55 -20.44 19.28
CA ASP A 262 -2.49 -20.75 18.20
C ASP A 262 -1.74 -21.44 17.05
N ILE A 263 -2.39 -22.38 16.36
CA ILE A 263 -1.84 -23.10 15.19
C ILE A 263 -1.39 -22.11 14.11
N LEU A 264 -2.12 -20.99 13.92
CA LEU A 264 -1.72 -19.92 13.01
C LEU A 264 -0.40 -19.27 13.43
N LEU A 265 -0.15 -19.03 14.70
CA LEU A 265 1.11 -18.44 15.16
C LEU A 265 2.30 -19.37 14.96
N ASP A 266 2.08 -20.68 15.06
CA ASP A 266 3.10 -21.68 14.72
C ASP A 266 3.42 -21.65 13.21
N VAL A 267 2.40 -21.52 12.35
CA VAL A 267 2.59 -21.36 10.89
C VAL A 267 3.44 -20.12 10.58
N LEU A 268 3.17 -19.01 11.25
CA LEU A 268 3.87 -17.73 11.03
C LEU A 268 5.29 -17.72 11.59
N ALA A 269 5.50 -18.34 12.75
CA ALA A 269 6.83 -18.56 13.30
C ALA A 269 7.65 -19.45 12.36
N GLU A 270 7.01 -20.39 11.66
CA GLU A 270 7.63 -21.19 10.60
C GLU A 270 7.88 -20.38 9.33
N LEU A 271 7.00 -19.46 8.93
CA LEU A 271 7.25 -18.53 7.80
C LEU A 271 8.53 -17.69 8.02
N GLN A 272 8.75 -17.21 9.24
CA GLN A 272 9.94 -16.43 9.60
C GLN A 272 11.20 -17.30 9.71
N ASN A 273 11.04 -18.59 10.05
CA ASN A 273 12.13 -19.54 10.17
C ASN A 273 12.13 -20.49 8.96
N ASN A 274 12.72 -20.03 7.85
CA ASN A 274 12.92 -20.71 6.55
C ASN A 274 13.47 -22.17 6.59
N ALA A 275 13.69 -22.76 7.76
CA ALA A 275 14.37 -24.04 7.98
C ALA A 275 13.45 -25.21 8.36
N ASN A 276 12.12 -25.02 8.46
CA ASN A 276 11.24 -26.06 9.00
C ASN A 276 10.60 -26.98 7.94
N VAL A 277 10.82 -28.28 8.10
CA VAL A 277 10.42 -29.37 7.18
C VAL A 277 8.90 -29.56 7.06
N HIS A 278 8.11 -28.98 7.97
CA HIS A 278 6.65 -29.12 8.03
C HIS A 278 5.91 -27.84 7.61
N ALA A 279 6.65 -26.78 7.26
CA ALA A 279 6.11 -25.48 6.89
C ALA A 279 5.06 -25.54 5.77
N PRO A 280 5.22 -26.33 4.68
CA PRO A 280 4.22 -26.38 3.60
C PRO A 280 2.81 -26.80 4.05
N ILE A 281 2.71 -27.80 4.95
CA ILE A 281 1.43 -28.32 5.47
C ILE A 281 0.70 -27.26 6.30
N LYS A 282 1.46 -26.42 7.01
CA LYS A 282 0.92 -25.35 7.84
C LYS A 282 0.61 -24.09 7.04
N ILE A 283 1.43 -23.79 6.02
CA ILE A 283 1.27 -22.60 5.15
C ILE A 283 0.04 -22.74 4.26
N ALA A 284 -0.23 -23.93 3.72
CA ALA A 284 -1.28 -24.12 2.73
C ALA A 284 -2.69 -23.68 3.20
N PRO A 285 -3.16 -24.02 4.42
CA PRO A 285 -4.44 -23.51 4.92
C PRO A 285 -4.51 -21.99 4.99
N LEU A 286 -3.49 -21.34 5.54
CA LEU A 286 -3.43 -19.88 5.67
C LEU A 286 -3.53 -19.21 4.29
N ILE A 287 -2.69 -19.64 3.35
CA ILE A 287 -2.63 -19.05 2.00
C ILE A 287 -3.93 -19.31 1.24
N THR A 288 -4.53 -20.49 1.40
CA THR A 288 -5.83 -20.81 0.79
C THR A 288 -6.95 -19.93 1.30
N GLU A 289 -6.99 -19.65 2.61
CA GLU A 289 -7.99 -18.73 3.16
C GLU A 289 -7.74 -17.28 2.73
N LEU A 290 -6.47 -16.83 2.71
CA LEU A 290 -6.13 -15.50 2.19
C LEU A 290 -6.57 -15.31 0.73
N ALA A 291 -6.46 -16.35 -0.10
CA ALA A 291 -6.90 -16.32 -1.49
C ALA A 291 -8.43 -16.25 -1.66
N LYS A 292 -9.21 -16.63 -0.63
CA LYS A 292 -10.66 -16.38 -0.62
C LYS A 292 -11.01 -14.94 -0.28
N VAL A 293 -10.18 -14.30 0.56
CA VAL A 293 -10.37 -12.91 0.96
C VAL A 293 -9.96 -11.95 -0.15
N VAL A 294 -8.82 -12.21 -0.79
CA VAL A 294 -8.31 -11.40 -1.90
C VAL A 294 -8.22 -12.30 -3.14
N PRO A 295 -9.28 -12.39 -3.96
CA PRO A 295 -9.24 -13.17 -5.19
C PRO A 295 -8.25 -12.56 -6.19
N ARG A 296 -7.90 -13.33 -7.23
CA ARG A 296 -6.93 -12.89 -8.26
C ARG A 296 -7.23 -11.50 -8.82
N ASP A 297 -8.49 -11.24 -9.16
CA ASP A 297 -8.92 -9.99 -9.80
C ASP A 297 -8.62 -8.74 -8.96
N ASP A 298 -8.57 -8.91 -7.62
CA ASP A 298 -8.29 -7.82 -6.67
C ASP A 298 -6.85 -7.82 -6.15
N LEU A 299 -6.05 -8.83 -6.48
CA LEU A 299 -4.74 -9.04 -5.87
C LEU A 299 -3.78 -7.89 -6.18
N TRP A 300 -3.66 -7.51 -7.45
CA TRP A 300 -2.77 -6.42 -7.89
C TRP A 300 -3.25 -5.05 -7.44
N SER A 301 -4.56 -4.78 -7.49
CA SER A 301 -5.12 -3.50 -7.02
C SER A 301 -4.97 -3.32 -5.51
N THR A 302 -4.99 -4.42 -4.75
CA THR A 302 -4.92 -4.41 -3.28
C THR A 302 -3.49 -4.31 -2.74
N ILE A 303 -2.56 -5.11 -3.28
CA ILE A 303 -1.19 -5.24 -2.74
C ILE A 303 -0.07 -4.94 -3.73
N GLY A 304 -0.41 -4.65 -4.99
CA GLY A 304 0.54 -4.21 -6.01
C GLY A 304 1.57 -5.27 -6.36
N GLN A 305 2.83 -4.87 -6.54
CA GLN A 305 3.95 -5.76 -6.89
C GLN A 305 4.12 -6.94 -5.93
N ARG A 306 3.67 -6.83 -4.68
CA ARG A 306 3.72 -7.95 -3.72
C ARG A 306 2.77 -9.10 -4.09
N ALA A 307 1.84 -8.90 -5.02
CA ALA A 307 1.02 -9.98 -5.59
C ALA A 307 1.87 -11.11 -6.21
N SER A 308 3.03 -10.79 -6.77
CA SER A 308 3.99 -11.77 -7.30
C SER A 308 4.46 -12.78 -6.24
N TYR A 309 4.52 -12.36 -4.97
CA TYR A 309 4.84 -13.25 -3.84
C TYR A 309 3.70 -14.20 -3.51
N CYS A 310 2.46 -13.75 -3.63
CA CYS A 310 1.28 -14.58 -3.47
C CYS A 310 1.18 -15.62 -4.59
N GLN A 311 1.43 -15.22 -5.84
CA GLN A 311 1.52 -16.13 -6.97
C GLN A 311 2.68 -17.12 -6.83
N SER A 312 3.86 -16.68 -6.38
CA SER A 312 5.00 -17.58 -6.12
C SER A 312 4.68 -18.62 -5.06
N THR A 313 4.04 -18.19 -3.97
CA THR A 313 3.58 -19.07 -2.90
C THR A 313 2.56 -20.09 -3.40
N ALA A 314 1.57 -19.65 -4.18
CA ALA A 314 0.56 -20.52 -4.77
C ALA A 314 1.19 -21.55 -5.71
N ALA A 315 2.10 -21.12 -6.59
CA ALA A 315 2.78 -22.00 -7.52
C ALA A 315 3.64 -23.04 -6.80
N TYR A 316 4.36 -22.65 -5.74
CA TYR A 316 5.09 -23.60 -4.90
C TYR A 316 4.17 -24.68 -4.29
N LEU A 317 3.01 -24.27 -3.77
CA LEU A 317 2.06 -25.18 -3.15
C LEU A 317 1.40 -26.11 -4.17
N ASP A 318 1.13 -25.64 -5.39
CA ASP A 318 0.57 -26.43 -6.48
C ASP A 318 1.61 -27.41 -7.07
N GLU A 319 2.78 -26.89 -7.47
CA GLU A 319 3.84 -27.64 -8.16
C GLU A 319 4.47 -28.72 -7.26
N ASP A 320 4.82 -28.37 -6.01
CA ASP A 320 5.59 -29.26 -5.13
C ASP A 320 4.70 -30.09 -4.17
N TYR A 321 3.46 -29.64 -3.93
CA TYR A 321 2.58 -30.25 -2.92
C TYR A 321 1.15 -30.57 -3.42
N GLY A 322 0.80 -30.22 -4.66
CA GLY A 322 -0.52 -30.50 -5.25
C GLY A 322 -1.67 -29.77 -4.57
N VAL A 323 -1.42 -28.63 -3.94
CA VAL A 323 -2.43 -27.81 -3.27
C VAL A 323 -2.76 -26.58 -4.09
N ALA A 324 -3.94 -26.58 -4.70
CA ALA A 324 -4.48 -25.42 -5.40
C ALA A 324 -4.89 -24.32 -4.43
N VAL A 325 -4.42 -23.09 -4.69
CA VAL A 325 -4.66 -21.90 -3.85
C VAL A 325 -5.60 -20.94 -4.57
N GLY A 326 -6.89 -21.10 -4.34
CA GLY A 326 -7.93 -20.23 -4.90
C GLY A 326 -7.78 -20.02 -6.40
N THR A 327 -7.93 -18.77 -6.85
CA THR A 327 -7.82 -18.38 -8.27
C THR A 327 -6.48 -17.73 -8.62
N TRP A 328 -5.49 -17.70 -7.70
CA TRP A 328 -4.25 -16.92 -7.90
C TRP A 328 -3.37 -17.39 -9.06
N LEU A 329 -3.54 -18.63 -9.53
CA LEU A 329 -2.80 -19.20 -10.66
C LEU A 329 -3.62 -19.26 -11.97
N GLU A 330 -4.93 -18.99 -11.92
CA GLU A 330 -5.85 -19.05 -13.07
C GLU A 330 -5.71 -17.84 -13.99
#